data_AF-A0A821EK96-F1
#
_entry.id   AF-A0A821EK96-F1
#
_cell.length_a   1.000
_cell.length_b   1.000
_cell.length_c   1.000
_cell.angle_alpha   90.00
_cell.angle_beta   90.00
_cell.angle_gamma   90.00
#
_symmetry.space_group_name_H-M   'P 1'
#
loop_
_entity.id
_entity.type
_entity.pdbx_description
1 polymer ?
#
loop_
_entity_poly.entity_id
_entity_poly.type
_entity_poly.pdbx_seq_one_letter_code
_entity_poly.pdbx_strand_id
1 'polypeptide(L)'
;MKILILICFLCLILCIQPVENHFFSWIRDKIQDKISANKSRHAFDCGKSAIQQILPTKMDKPRVTGGISAADHSFPWVVNVINLKSLKSCGGTIISSDTIITAAHCMVDPPKYVTVIAGAANLLGRLNLFNHYSVSKVIIHPNYVSCCDYDVALIKLKKKLQRSDMINSICLPNEKDQEIIPDTTAIIAGWGGKYPTSGLNAFGSFHLKQGLVYVKSNNYCQNFLESFDKKDEICATNTHDNVDSRGGFVLLG
;
A
#
# COMPACT_ATOMS: atom_id res chain seq x y z
N MET A 1 21.15 0.81 -8.62
CA MET A 1 20.38 1.32 -7.47
C MET A 1 18.99 0.71 -7.54
N LYS A 2 18.73 -0.38 -6.81
CA LYS A 2 17.42 -1.04 -6.80
C LYS A 2 16.51 -0.21 -5.89
N ILE A 3 15.62 0.57 -6.47
CA ILE A 3 14.57 1.26 -5.72
C ILE A 3 13.53 0.18 -5.40
N LEU A 4 13.48 -0.24 -4.13
CA LEU A 4 12.43 -1.12 -3.65
C LEU A 4 11.17 -0.26 -3.55
N ILE A 5 10.26 -0.40 -4.51
CA ILE A 5 8.97 0.30 -4.50
C ILE A 5 8.07 -0.45 -3.54
N LEU A 6 7.87 0.16 -2.38
CA LEU A 6 7.23 -0.43 -1.24
C LEU A 6 5.87 0.27 -1.06
N ILE A 7 4.83 -0.52 -0.82
CA ILE A 7 3.44 -0.07 -0.99
C ILE A 7 2.85 0.46 0.31
N CYS A 8 1.74 1.20 0.27
CA CYS A 8 1.34 2.30 1.17
C CYS A 8 -0.09 2.35 1.88
N PHE A 9 -0.55 1.53 2.84
CA PHE A 9 -1.83 1.61 3.59
C PHE A 9 -1.67 1.65 5.14
N LEU A 10 -1.07 2.67 5.72
CA LEU A 10 -0.96 4.02 5.22
C LEU A 10 0.27 4.32 4.39
N CYS A 11 1.24 3.47 4.08
CA CYS A 11 1.90 2.16 4.38
C CYS A 11 1.44 0.69 4.43
N LEU A 12 1.63 -0.08 3.33
CA LEU A 12 1.36 -1.51 3.12
C LEU A 12 2.51 -2.02 2.28
N ILE A 13 3.69 -1.89 2.87
CA ILE A 13 4.91 -2.31 2.25
C ILE A 13 4.89 -3.80 2.44
N LEU A 14 4.59 -4.54 1.38
CA LEU A 14 4.71 -5.98 1.42
C LEU A 14 6.18 -6.35 1.26
N CYS A 15 6.87 -6.50 2.39
CA CYS A 15 7.98 -7.40 2.50
C CYS A 15 7.72 -8.20 3.77
N ILE A 16 7.81 -9.53 3.69
CA ILE A 16 7.66 -10.43 4.84
C ILE A 16 8.97 -11.21 4.93
N GLN A 17 9.48 -11.40 6.15
CA GLN A 17 10.72 -12.14 6.38
C GLN A 17 10.62 -13.59 5.86
N PRO A 18 11.72 -14.20 5.42
CA PRO A 18 11.72 -15.52 4.76
C PRO A 18 11.57 -16.71 5.73
N VAL A 19 10.97 -16.53 6.90
CA VAL A 19 10.94 -17.61 7.90
C VAL A 19 9.88 -18.65 7.55
N GLU A 20 8.81 -18.28 6.83
CA GLU A 20 7.93 -19.21 6.11
C GLU A 20 7.49 -18.59 4.78
N ASN A 21 8.00 -19.11 3.65
CA ASN A 21 7.78 -18.61 2.27
C ASN A 21 6.32 -18.69 1.76
N HIS A 22 5.33 -18.77 2.65
CA HIS A 22 3.93 -18.99 2.32
C HIS A 22 3.14 -17.72 2.03
N PHE A 23 3.55 -16.52 2.47
CA PHE A 23 2.76 -15.31 2.26
C PHE A 23 2.60 -14.90 0.80
N PHE A 24 3.71 -14.59 0.10
CA PHE A 24 3.64 -14.23 -1.31
C PHE A 24 3.17 -15.41 -2.17
N SER A 25 3.43 -16.63 -1.73
CA SER A 25 2.86 -17.84 -2.33
C SER A 25 1.34 -17.86 -2.22
N TRP A 26 0.78 -17.54 -1.04
CA TRP A 26 -0.65 -17.41 -0.79
C TRP A 26 -1.28 -16.30 -1.64
N ILE A 27 -0.64 -15.12 -1.72
CA ILE A 27 -1.12 -14.04 -2.61
C ILE A 27 -1.16 -14.52 -4.06
N ARG A 28 -0.04 -15.06 -4.55
CA ARG A 28 0.07 -15.56 -5.93
C ARG A 28 -0.94 -16.68 -6.19
N ASP A 29 -1.25 -17.51 -5.21
CA ASP A 29 -2.28 -18.54 -5.33
C ASP A 29 -3.68 -17.98 -5.57
N LYS A 30 -4.00 -16.84 -4.94
CA LYS A 30 -5.32 -16.22 -5.07
C LYS A 30 -5.46 -15.30 -6.28
N ILE A 31 -4.39 -14.95 -6.98
CA ILE A 31 -4.47 -14.19 -8.24
C ILE A 31 -5.04 -15.08 -9.35
N GLN A 32 -6.14 -14.64 -9.99
CA GLN A 32 -6.86 -15.44 -10.99
C GLN A 32 -6.16 -15.49 -12.35
N ASP A 33 -5.19 -14.61 -12.59
CA ASP A 33 -4.45 -14.53 -13.85
C ASP A 33 -3.47 -15.72 -14.09
N LYS A 34 -3.54 -16.80 -13.28
CA LYS A 34 -2.77 -18.05 -13.47
C LYS A 34 -3.06 -18.77 -14.80
N ILE A 35 -4.11 -18.39 -15.55
CA ILE A 35 -4.47 -19.00 -16.84
C ILE A 35 -4.38 -17.95 -17.95
N SER A 36 -3.14 -17.65 -18.38
CA SER A 36 -2.81 -17.25 -19.76
C SER A 36 -1.29 -17.34 -19.96
N ALA A 37 -0.71 -18.50 -19.64
CA ALA A 37 0.60 -18.90 -20.14
C ALA A 37 0.51 -19.29 -21.64
N ASN A 38 -0.17 -18.47 -22.44
CA ASN A 38 -0.16 -18.56 -23.89
C ASN A 38 -0.31 -17.16 -24.49
N LYS A 39 0.83 -16.64 -24.95
CA LYS A 39 1.02 -15.50 -25.88
C LYS A 39 -0.14 -14.50 -26.01
N SER A 40 -0.05 -13.40 -25.27
CA SER A 40 -0.61 -12.11 -25.70
C SER A 40 0.36 -11.01 -25.30
N ARG A 41 0.62 -10.07 -26.22
CA ARG A 41 1.59 -8.96 -26.07
C ARG A 41 1.20 -7.92 -25.01
N HIS A 42 0.25 -8.21 -24.12
CA HIS A 42 -0.34 -7.29 -23.14
C HIS A 42 -0.42 -7.94 -21.74
N ALA A 43 0.64 -8.62 -21.30
CA ALA A 43 0.81 -8.88 -19.88
C ALA A 43 0.92 -7.53 -19.15
N PHE A 44 0.28 -7.37 -17.98
CA PHE A 44 0.48 -6.20 -17.13
C PHE A 44 1.97 -6.08 -16.80
N ASP A 45 2.66 -5.13 -17.45
CA ASP A 45 4.05 -4.80 -17.16
C ASP A 45 4.08 -4.01 -15.84
N CYS A 46 4.28 -4.74 -14.75
CA CYS A 46 4.12 -4.28 -13.39
C CYS A 46 5.24 -3.34 -12.94
N GLY A 47 5.02 -2.55 -11.89
CA GLY A 47 6.04 -1.72 -11.25
C GLY A 47 6.51 -0.53 -12.09
N LYS A 48 5.86 -0.25 -13.21
CA LYS A 48 6.17 0.90 -14.08
C LYS A 48 5.18 2.03 -13.86
N SER A 49 5.72 3.23 -13.70
CA SER A 49 4.97 4.48 -13.70
C SER A 49 5.37 5.31 -14.92
N ALA A 50 4.38 5.91 -15.58
CA ALA A 50 4.62 6.87 -16.66
C ALA A 50 5.23 8.19 -16.14
N ILE A 51 4.97 8.51 -14.87
CA ILE A 51 5.44 9.71 -14.19
C ILE A 51 6.42 9.32 -13.08
N GLN A 52 7.59 9.93 -13.09
CA GLN A 52 8.64 9.62 -12.12
C GLN A 52 8.25 10.10 -10.72
N GLN A 53 8.53 9.25 -9.72
CA GLN A 53 8.35 9.61 -8.32
C GLN A 53 9.43 10.63 -7.93
N ILE A 54 9.00 11.71 -7.27
CA ILE A 54 9.95 12.72 -6.78
C ILE A 54 10.59 12.14 -5.51
N LEU A 55 11.88 11.79 -5.55
CA LEU A 55 12.61 11.38 -4.36
C LEU A 55 12.85 12.60 -3.47
N PRO A 56 12.37 12.63 -2.22
CA PRO A 56 12.75 13.68 -1.29
C PRO A 56 14.27 13.64 -1.10
N THR A 57 14.98 14.72 -1.41
CA THR A 57 16.43 14.77 -1.14
C THR A 57 16.65 15.12 0.34
N LYS A 58 17.76 14.65 0.91
CA LYS A 58 18.17 14.95 2.30
C LYS A 58 18.32 16.46 2.60
N MET A 59 18.31 17.32 1.57
CA MET A 59 18.47 18.78 1.67
C MET A 59 17.18 19.58 1.48
N ASP A 60 16.08 18.95 1.10
CA ASP A 60 14.79 19.62 1.06
C ASP A 60 14.23 19.68 2.48
N LYS A 61 14.37 20.82 3.17
CA LYS A 61 13.62 21.06 4.41
C LYS A 61 12.14 20.85 4.08
N PRO A 62 11.47 19.82 4.62
CA PRO A 62 10.09 19.55 4.25
C PRO A 62 9.22 20.66 4.83
N ARG A 63 8.78 21.58 3.97
CA ARG A 63 7.79 22.57 4.35
C ARG A 63 6.44 21.84 4.46
N VAL A 64 6.12 21.47 5.70
CA VAL A 64 4.87 20.91 6.23
C VAL A 64 4.87 19.37 6.38
N THR A 65 4.79 18.92 7.63
CA THR A 65 4.96 17.55 8.20
C THR A 65 4.33 16.38 7.40
N GLY A 66 4.89 15.16 7.56
CA GLY A 66 4.31 13.86 7.17
C GLY A 66 4.65 13.33 5.77
N GLY A 67 5.20 14.15 4.87
CA GLY A 67 5.54 13.77 3.49
C GLY A 67 5.32 14.93 2.51
N ILE A 68 5.88 14.83 1.30
CA ILE A 68 5.69 15.80 0.22
C ILE A 68 4.49 15.42 -0.64
N SER A 69 3.86 16.37 -1.33
CA SER A 69 2.86 16.03 -2.35
C SER A 69 3.49 15.13 -3.41
N ALA A 70 2.82 14.02 -3.73
CA ALA A 70 3.23 13.20 -4.86
C ALA A 70 2.90 13.95 -6.16
N ALA A 71 3.68 13.71 -7.21
CA ALA A 71 3.27 14.13 -8.54
C ALA A 71 2.00 13.35 -8.92
N ASP A 72 1.05 14.03 -9.56
CA ASP A 72 -0.21 13.39 -9.96
C ASP A 72 0.09 12.12 -10.78
N HIS A 73 -0.54 11.01 -10.38
CA HIS A 73 -0.41 9.70 -11.02
C HIS A 73 1.00 9.06 -11.00
N SER A 74 1.96 9.54 -10.19
CA SER A 74 3.29 8.91 -10.04
C SER A 74 3.28 7.57 -9.30
N PHE A 75 2.13 7.18 -8.75
CA PHE A 75 1.89 5.90 -8.07
C PHE A 75 0.64 5.22 -8.65
N PRO A 76 0.69 4.73 -9.90
CA PRO A 76 -0.50 4.24 -10.61
C PRO A 76 -1.08 2.94 -10.01
N TRP A 77 -0.37 2.31 -9.08
CA TRP A 77 -0.84 1.15 -8.33
C TRP A 77 -1.55 1.50 -7.03
N VAL A 78 -1.42 2.73 -6.52
CA VAL A 78 -2.08 3.14 -5.26
C VAL A 78 -3.55 3.46 -5.53
N VAL A 79 -4.44 2.87 -4.74
CA VAL A 79 -5.90 3.07 -4.85
C VAL A 79 -6.48 3.44 -3.49
N ASN A 80 -7.66 4.05 -3.47
CA ASN A 80 -8.38 4.33 -2.23
C ASN A 80 -9.49 3.29 -2.04
N VAL A 81 -9.54 2.68 -0.86
CA VAL A 81 -10.57 1.69 -0.51
C VAL A 81 -11.52 2.35 0.48
N ILE A 82 -12.76 2.55 0.04
CA ILE A 82 -13.79 3.22 0.83
C ILE A 82 -14.83 2.20 1.26
N ASN A 83 -15.11 2.18 2.56
CA ASN A 83 -16.27 1.50 3.11
C ASN A 83 -17.41 2.51 3.28
N LEU A 84 -18.47 2.35 2.49
CA LEU A 84 -19.62 3.26 2.44
C LEU A 84 -20.51 3.15 3.68
N LYS A 85 -20.40 2.08 4.47
CA LYS A 85 -21.19 1.88 5.69
C LYS A 85 -20.51 2.50 6.91
N SER A 86 -19.22 2.23 7.10
CA SER A 86 -18.45 2.79 8.23
C SER A 86 -17.83 4.16 7.92
N LEU A 87 -17.91 4.62 6.67
CA LEU A 87 -17.23 5.82 6.16
C LEU A 87 -15.69 5.78 6.34
N LYS A 88 -15.13 4.58 6.58
CA LYS A 88 -13.69 4.38 6.71
C LYS A 88 -13.04 4.43 5.33
N SER A 89 -11.96 5.20 5.23
CA SER A 89 -11.08 5.24 4.07
C SER A 89 -9.75 4.57 4.40
N CYS A 90 -9.33 3.66 3.53
CA CYS A 90 -8.07 2.93 3.62
C CYS A 90 -7.27 3.06 2.33
N GLY A 91 -5.98 2.75 2.41
CA GLY A 91 -5.16 2.55 1.23
C GLY A 91 -5.62 1.32 0.43
N GLY A 92 -5.03 1.17 -0.75
CA GLY A 92 -5.33 0.18 -1.76
C GLY A 92 -4.11 -0.03 -2.65
N THR A 93 -3.86 -1.24 -3.17
CA THR A 93 -2.82 -1.45 -4.17
C THR A 93 -3.10 -2.55 -5.15
N ILE A 94 -2.96 -2.18 -6.42
CA ILE A 94 -3.15 -3.03 -7.57
C ILE A 94 -1.96 -3.99 -7.70
N ILE A 95 -2.24 -5.29 -7.63
CA ILE A 95 -1.26 -6.36 -7.85
C ILE A 95 -1.57 -7.18 -9.12
N SER A 96 -2.79 -7.09 -9.65
CA SER A 96 -3.19 -7.66 -10.94
C SER A 96 -4.34 -6.87 -11.57
N SER A 97 -4.83 -7.33 -12.73
CA SER A 97 -5.94 -6.69 -13.45
C SER A 97 -7.27 -6.65 -12.66
N ASP A 98 -7.43 -7.50 -11.64
CA ASP A 98 -8.68 -7.69 -10.90
C ASP A 98 -8.47 -7.76 -9.38
N THR A 99 -7.22 -7.69 -8.90
CA THR A 99 -6.86 -7.94 -7.51
C THR A 99 -6.17 -6.74 -6.91
N ILE A 100 -6.72 -6.30 -5.79
CA ILE A 100 -6.19 -5.24 -4.94
C ILE A 100 -5.79 -5.90 -3.62
N ILE A 101 -4.56 -5.68 -3.15
CA ILE A 101 -4.20 -6.02 -1.77
C ILE A 101 -4.67 -4.89 -0.84
N THR A 102 -4.95 -5.18 0.42
CA THR A 102 -5.33 -4.21 1.47
C THR A 102 -5.12 -4.77 2.85
N ALA A 103 -5.35 -3.95 3.87
CA ALA A 103 -5.26 -4.39 5.26
C ALA A 103 -6.54 -5.12 5.67
N ALA A 104 -6.42 -6.21 6.43
CA ALA A 104 -7.56 -6.98 6.89
C ALA A 104 -8.45 -6.18 7.84
N HIS A 105 -7.88 -5.36 8.72
CA HIS A 105 -8.59 -4.49 9.65
C HIS A 105 -9.40 -3.37 8.93
N CYS A 106 -9.19 -3.16 7.63
CA CYS A 106 -10.03 -2.29 6.81
C CYS A 106 -11.32 -2.98 6.34
N MET A 107 -11.34 -4.32 6.31
CA MET A 107 -12.41 -5.13 5.73
C MET A 107 -13.43 -5.61 6.77
N VAL A 108 -13.96 -4.66 7.56
CA VAL A 108 -14.89 -4.94 8.68
C VAL A 108 -16.34 -5.20 8.26
N ASP A 109 -16.73 -4.77 7.06
CA ASP A 109 -18.10 -4.92 6.53
C ASP A 109 -18.13 -5.78 5.26
N PRO A 110 -19.30 -6.35 4.91
CA PRO A 110 -19.46 -7.14 3.70
C PRO A 110 -19.03 -6.41 2.41
N PRO A 111 -18.54 -7.14 1.38
CA PRO A 111 -18.02 -6.56 0.13
C PRO A 111 -18.95 -5.56 -0.57
N LYS A 112 -20.27 -5.70 -0.41
CA LYS A 112 -21.26 -4.80 -1.01
C LYS A 112 -21.15 -3.34 -0.53
N TYR A 113 -20.50 -3.10 0.61
CA TYR A 113 -20.25 -1.76 1.15
C TYR A 113 -18.87 -1.21 0.76
N VAL A 114 -18.01 -2.03 0.15
CA VAL A 114 -16.64 -1.65 -0.20
C VAL A 114 -16.58 -1.21 -1.66
N THR A 115 -15.96 -0.06 -1.90
CA THR A 115 -15.68 0.49 -3.22
C THR A 115 -14.20 0.81 -3.35
N VAL A 116 -13.62 0.51 -4.50
CA VAL A 116 -12.23 0.86 -4.83
C VAL A 116 -12.22 2.02 -5.83
N ILE A 117 -11.47 3.07 -5.52
CA ILE A 117 -11.22 4.20 -6.42
C ILE A 117 -9.79 4.10 -6.92
N ALA A 118 -9.61 3.88 -8.23
CA ALA A 118 -8.29 3.81 -8.86
C ALA A 118 -8.02 5.00 -9.80
N GLY A 119 -6.73 5.36 -9.93
CA GLY A 119 -6.27 6.46 -10.78
C GLY A 119 -6.54 7.86 -10.23
N ALA A 120 -6.91 7.99 -8.96
CA ALA A 120 -7.07 9.28 -8.31
C ALA A 120 -5.72 9.81 -7.81
N ALA A 121 -5.42 11.07 -8.05
CA ALA A 121 -4.34 11.80 -7.38
C ALA A 121 -4.88 12.75 -6.30
N ASN A 122 -6.05 13.35 -6.56
CA ASN A 122 -6.79 14.20 -5.64
C ASN A 122 -8.17 13.59 -5.36
N LEU A 123 -8.53 13.42 -4.09
CA LEU A 123 -9.84 12.93 -3.66
C LEU A 123 -10.90 14.06 -3.61
N LEU A 124 -10.49 15.34 -3.69
CA LEU A 124 -11.42 16.47 -3.84
C LEU A 124 -11.82 16.69 -5.30
N GLY A 125 -13.10 17.02 -5.47
CA GLY A 125 -13.55 17.81 -6.61
C GLY A 125 -14.22 17.04 -7.74
N ARG A 126 -13.94 15.75 -7.95
CA ARG A 126 -14.52 15.00 -9.07
C ARG A 126 -14.61 13.50 -8.84
N LEU A 127 -15.23 13.07 -7.73
CA LEU A 127 -15.46 11.65 -7.46
C LEU A 127 -16.09 10.93 -8.67
N ASN A 128 -16.96 11.61 -9.42
CA ASN A 128 -17.62 11.07 -10.62
C ASN A 128 -16.68 10.86 -11.83
N LEU A 129 -15.48 11.46 -11.86
CA LEU A 129 -14.50 11.24 -12.93
C LEU A 129 -13.55 10.06 -12.66
N PHE A 130 -13.48 9.58 -11.42
CA PHE A 130 -12.63 8.44 -11.10
C PHE A 130 -13.32 7.12 -11.41
N ASN A 131 -12.51 6.11 -11.68
CA ASN A 131 -13.03 4.77 -11.90
C ASN A 131 -13.37 4.13 -10.56
N HIS A 132 -14.66 4.06 -10.25
CA HIS A 132 -15.20 3.31 -9.12
C HIS A 132 -15.36 1.85 -9.50
N TYR A 133 -14.73 0.97 -8.74
CA TYR A 133 -14.82 -0.47 -8.93
C TYR A 133 -15.54 -1.11 -7.75
N SER A 134 -16.66 -1.77 -8.04
CA SER A 134 -17.36 -2.60 -7.07
C SER A 134 -16.56 -3.87 -6.77
N VAL A 135 -16.61 -4.29 -5.51
CA VAL A 135 -15.95 -5.51 -5.03
C VAL A 135 -16.85 -6.74 -5.26
N SER A 136 -16.26 -7.81 -5.81
CA SER A 136 -16.90 -9.12 -5.98
C SER A 136 -16.69 -10.02 -4.77
N LYS A 137 -15.47 -10.03 -4.23
CA LYS A 137 -15.08 -10.86 -3.09
C LYS A 137 -13.98 -10.18 -2.28
N VAL A 138 -13.98 -10.41 -0.98
CA VAL A 138 -12.85 -10.13 -0.10
C VAL A 138 -12.32 -11.46 0.44
N ILE A 139 -10.99 -11.61 0.48
CA ILE A 139 -10.28 -12.77 0.99
C ILE A 139 -9.33 -12.28 2.07
N ILE A 140 -9.72 -12.41 3.33
CA ILE A 140 -8.86 -12.10 4.48
C ILE A 140 -7.84 -13.23 4.66
N HIS A 141 -6.63 -12.90 5.11
CA HIS A 141 -5.63 -13.91 5.45
C HIS A 141 -6.16 -14.89 6.51
N PRO A 142 -5.99 -16.21 6.35
CA PRO A 142 -6.55 -17.19 7.29
C PRO A 142 -6.01 -17.06 8.72
N ASN A 143 -4.80 -16.50 8.88
CA ASN A 143 -4.16 -16.29 10.18
C ASN A 143 -4.43 -14.90 10.77
N TYR A 144 -5.22 -14.04 10.10
CA TYR A 144 -5.53 -12.71 10.63
C TYR A 144 -6.27 -12.82 11.96
N VAL A 145 -5.69 -12.24 13.01
CA VAL A 145 -6.31 -12.08 14.31
C VAL A 145 -6.53 -10.60 14.59
N SER A 146 -7.62 -10.27 15.29
CA SER A 146 -8.06 -8.88 15.48
C SER A 146 -7.04 -7.97 16.21
N CYS A 147 -5.91 -8.51 16.67
CA CYS A 147 -4.83 -7.83 17.38
C CYS A 147 -3.63 -7.40 16.52
N CYS A 148 -3.73 -7.51 15.18
CA CYS A 148 -2.83 -6.97 14.14
C CYS A 148 -1.94 -7.97 13.38
N ASP A 149 -1.82 -9.23 13.83
CA ASP A 149 -1.04 -10.23 13.09
C ASP A 149 -1.71 -10.60 11.77
N TYR A 150 -0.90 -10.79 10.72
CA TYR A 150 -1.31 -11.08 9.35
C TYR A 150 -2.41 -10.13 8.83
N ASP A 151 -2.24 -8.83 9.05
CA ASP A 151 -3.19 -7.77 8.67
C ASP A 151 -3.25 -7.51 7.16
N VAL A 152 -3.50 -8.58 6.39
CA VAL A 152 -3.65 -8.54 4.93
C VAL A 152 -4.98 -9.13 4.48
N ALA A 153 -5.55 -8.51 3.46
CA ALA A 153 -6.70 -9.00 2.71
C ALA A 153 -6.52 -8.73 1.20
N LEU A 154 -7.15 -9.58 0.40
CA LEU A 154 -7.26 -9.40 -1.05
C LEU A 154 -8.68 -9.04 -1.41
N ILE A 155 -8.83 -7.96 -2.15
CA ILE A 155 -10.08 -7.53 -2.77
C ILE A 155 -10.06 -8.00 -4.22
N LYS A 156 -11.11 -8.71 -4.63
CA LYS A 156 -11.42 -9.05 -6.02
C LYS A 156 -12.43 -8.07 -6.57
N LEU A 157 -12.13 -7.48 -7.71
CA LEU A 157 -13.03 -6.53 -8.39
C LEU A 157 -14.07 -7.29 -9.23
N LYS A 158 -15.26 -6.70 -9.42
CA LYS A 158 -16.26 -7.23 -10.36
C LYS A 158 -15.86 -7.01 -11.82
N LYS A 159 -15.15 -5.92 -12.10
CA LYS A 159 -14.67 -5.54 -13.45
C LYS A 159 -13.16 -5.37 -13.41
N LYS A 160 -12.48 -5.89 -14.43
CA LYS A 160 -11.03 -5.72 -14.58
C LYS A 160 -10.67 -4.24 -14.77
N LEU A 161 -9.60 -3.82 -14.10
CA LEU A 161 -8.94 -2.54 -14.27
C LEU A 161 -8.45 -2.41 -15.72
N GLN A 162 -8.63 -1.22 -16.29
CA GLN A 162 -8.09 -0.88 -17.60
C GLN A 162 -6.77 -0.16 -17.38
N ARG A 163 -5.69 -0.73 -17.88
CA ARG A 163 -4.35 -0.14 -17.74
C ARG A 163 -4.32 1.22 -18.43
N SER A 164 -3.70 2.19 -17.76
CA SER A 164 -3.41 3.52 -18.29
C SER A 164 -2.19 4.09 -17.56
N ASP A 165 -1.77 5.30 -17.91
CA ASP A 165 -0.71 6.00 -17.19
C ASP A 165 -1.07 6.27 -15.72
N MET A 166 -2.37 6.25 -15.38
CA MET A 166 -2.89 6.46 -14.03
C MET A 166 -3.20 5.16 -13.27
N ILE A 167 -3.29 4.02 -13.98
CA ILE A 167 -3.70 2.73 -13.41
C ILE A 167 -2.75 1.64 -13.92
N ASN A 168 -1.94 1.12 -13.02
CA ASN A 168 -1.04 0.01 -13.30
C ASN A 168 -0.84 -0.85 -12.04
N SER A 169 -0.42 -2.10 -12.18
CA SER A 169 -0.06 -2.94 -11.03
C SER A 169 1.38 -2.70 -10.60
N ILE A 170 1.67 -2.99 -9.33
CA ILE A 170 3.04 -3.19 -8.87
C ILE A 170 3.49 -4.65 -9.10
N CYS A 171 4.79 -4.89 -9.11
CA CYS A 171 5.31 -6.25 -9.06
C CYS A 171 5.30 -6.78 -7.63
N LEU A 172 4.86 -8.03 -7.44
CA LEU A 172 5.14 -8.76 -6.21
C LEU A 172 6.63 -9.17 -6.20
N PRO A 173 7.33 -9.10 -5.06
CA PRO A 173 8.71 -9.54 -4.97
C PRO A 173 8.80 -11.04 -5.29
N ASN A 174 9.88 -11.46 -5.95
CA ASN A 174 10.20 -12.87 -6.14
C ASN A 174 10.84 -13.44 -4.87
N GLU A 175 10.93 -14.77 -4.74
CA GLU A 175 11.55 -15.41 -3.57
C GLU A 175 12.98 -14.91 -3.27
N LYS A 176 13.73 -14.58 -4.31
CA LYS A 176 15.10 -14.02 -4.19
C LYS A 176 15.15 -12.55 -3.77
N ASP A 177 14.04 -11.83 -3.88
CA ASP A 177 13.93 -10.40 -3.54
C ASP A 177 13.17 -10.19 -2.21
N GLN A 178 12.95 -11.27 -1.44
CA GLN A 178 12.28 -11.23 -0.13
C GLN A 178 13.23 -10.95 1.04
N GLU A 179 14.54 -10.92 0.79
CA GLU A 179 15.50 -10.56 1.83
C GLU A 179 15.34 -9.07 2.19
N ILE A 180 15.09 -8.83 3.48
CA ILE A 180 14.89 -7.49 4.01
C ILE A 180 16.23 -7.01 4.53
N ILE A 181 16.82 -6.07 3.80
CA ILE A 181 18.10 -5.49 4.13
C ILE A 181 17.85 -4.21 4.95
N PRO A 182 18.27 -4.13 6.22
CA PRO A 182 18.16 -2.91 7.01
C PRO A 182 18.79 -1.70 6.31
N ASP A 183 18.23 -0.53 6.59
CA ASP A 183 18.56 0.77 6.00
C ASP A 183 18.35 0.86 4.48
N THR A 184 17.71 -0.16 3.88
CA THR A 184 17.14 -0.05 2.53
C THR A 184 16.14 1.08 2.51
N THR A 185 16.28 1.94 1.51
CA THR A 185 15.38 3.07 1.28
C THR A 185 14.08 2.59 0.64
N ALA A 186 12.97 3.07 1.18
CA ALA A 186 11.62 2.78 0.75
C ALA A 186 10.86 4.09 0.52
N ILE A 187 9.96 4.09 -0.45
CA ILE A 187 9.04 5.22 -0.67
C ILE A 187 7.66 4.79 -0.22
N ILE A 188 6.99 5.71 0.45
CA ILE A 188 5.65 5.55 0.96
C ILE A 188 4.70 6.49 0.26
N ALA A 189 3.45 6.11 0.02
CA ALA A 189 2.44 7.00 -0.55
C ALA A 189 1.03 6.69 -0.03
N GLY A 190 0.25 7.74 0.22
CA GLY A 190 -1.13 7.62 0.73
C GLY A 190 -1.81 8.96 0.99
N TRP A 191 -3.08 8.89 1.39
CA TRP A 191 -3.94 10.04 1.73
C TRP A 191 -4.13 10.24 3.24
N GLY A 192 -3.37 9.53 4.09
CA GLY A 192 -3.53 9.59 5.54
C GLY A 192 -3.26 10.95 6.17
N GLY A 193 -3.87 11.16 7.33
CA GLY A 193 -3.73 12.37 8.16
C GLY A 193 -2.67 12.27 9.23
N LYS A 194 -2.31 13.43 9.77
CA LYS A 194 -1.38 13.56 10.90
C LYS A 194 -2.10 13.31 12.21
N TYR A 195 -1.41 12.64 13.13
CA TYR A 195 -1.75 12.65 14.55
C TYR A 195 -0.87 13.68 15.29
N PRO A 196 -1.33 14.33 16.37
CA PRO A 196 -2.69 14.41 16.88
C PRO A 196 -3.33 15.72 16.43
N THR A 197 -3.96 15.76 15.25
CA THR A 197 -4.81 16.92 14.93
C THR A 197 -6.27 16.50 14.95
N SER A 198 -7.04 17.05 15.89
CA SER A 198 -8.51 17.04 15.86
C SER A 198 -9.05 17.97 14.76
N GLY A 199 -10.29 17.76 14.34
CA GLY A 199 -10.95 18.57 13.29
C GLY A 199 -10.70 18.06 11.86
N LEU A 200 -10.87 18.93 10.85
CA LEU A 200 -10.78 18.58 9.42
C LEU A 200 -9.43 17.95 9.00
N ASN A 201 -8.37 18.15 9.80
CA ASN A 201 -7.04 17.58 9.58
C ASN A 201 -6.92 16.09 9.99
N ALA A 202 -7.90 15.55 10.71
CA ALA A 202 -7.98 14.12 11.06
C ALA A 202 -8.34 13.25 9.84
N PHE A 203 -8.99 13.84 8.82
CA PHE A 203 -9.50 13.13 7.64
C PHE A 203 -8.42 12.80 6.60
N GLY A 204 -7.20 13.31 6.77
CA GLY A 204 -6.12 13.09 5.83
C GLY A 204 -5.89 14.18 4.81
N SER A 205 -5.00 13.90 3.87
CA SER A 205 -4.72 14.77 2.74
C SER A 205 -5.60 14.39 1.57
N PHE A 206 -6.21 15.37 0.91
CA PHE A 206 -6.98 15.10 -0.31
C PHE A 206 -6.09 14.81 -1.51
N HIS A 207 -4.93 15.45 -1.60
CA HIS A 207 -3.90 15.08 -2.56
C HIS A 207 -3.03 13.96 -2.03
N LEU A 208 -2.67 13.02 -2.89
CA LEU A 208 -1.75 11.94 -2.58
C LEU A 208 -0.43 12.53 -2.10
N LYS A 209 0.04 12.05 -0.95
CA LYS A 209 1.36 12.39 -0.41
C LYS A 209 2.30 11.22 -0.56
N GLN A 210 3.59 11.51 -0.54
CA GLN A 210 4.66 10.52 -0.49
C GLN A 210 5.74 10.88 0.53
N GLY A 211 6.48 9.88 1.00
CA GLY A 211 7.55 10.05 1.97
C GLY A 211 8.67 9.05 1.75
N LEU A 212 9.88 9.40 2.20
CA LEU A 212 11.02 8.50 2.23
C LEU A 212 11.12 7.87 3.63
N VAL A 213 11.28 6.56 3.70
CA VAL A 213 11.52 5.84 4.97
C VAL A 213 12.67 4.84 4.79
N TYR A 214 13.26 4.43 5.91
CA TYR A 214 14.33 3.45 5.93
C TYR A 214 13.85 2.22 6.68
N VAL A 215 13.98 1.05 6.05
CA VAL A 215 13.75 -0.24 6.69
C VAL A 215 14.67 -0.37 7.89
N LYS A 216 14.16 -0.89 9.01
CA LYS A 216 14.96 -1.10 10.22
C LYS A 216 15.14 -2.58 10.52
N SER A 217 16.16 -2.87 11.31
CA SER A 217 16.43 -4.24 11.74
C SER A 217 15.35 -4.69 12.72
N ASN A 218 15.07 -6.00 12.75
CA ASN A 218 14.10 -6.57 13.69
C ASN A 218 14.43 -6.20 15.14
N ASN A 219 15.71 -6.20 15.52
CA ASN A 219 16.14 -5.80 16.87
C ASN A 219 15.81 -4.33 17.19
N TYR A 220 15.97 -3.43 16.21
CA TYR A 220 15.52 -2.05 16.36
C TYR A 220 14.00 -2.01 16.58
N CYS A 221 13.22 -2.67 15.72
CA CYS A 221 11.76 -2.68 15.83
C CYS A 221 11.26 -3.22 17.19
N GLN A 222 11.80 -4.35 17.64
CA GLN A 222 11.45 -4.99 18.91
C GLN A 222 11.74 -4.12 20.14
N ASN A 223 12.80 -3.30 20.07
CA ASN A 223 13.15 -2.40 21.19
C ASN A 223 12.22 -1.19 21.29
N PHE A 224 11.59 -0.78 20.19
CA PHE A 224 10.75 0.42 20.14
C PHE A 224 9.25 0.12 20.10
N LEU A 225 8.86 -1.09 19.68
CA LEU A 225 7.48 -1.52 19.49
C LEU A 225 7.28 -2.85 20.20
N GLU A 226 6.69 -2.82 21.39
CA GLU A 226 6.48 -4.02 22.21
C GLU A 226 5.62 -5.08 21.51
N SER A 227 4.71 -4.66 20.64
CA SER A 227 3.81 -5.55 19.88
C SER A 227 4.40 -6.05 18.56
N PHE A 228 5.64 -5.70 18.20
CA PHE A 228 6.21 -6.04 16.90
C PHE A 228 6.55 -7.52 16.78
N ASP A 229 5.99 -8.21 15.79
CA ASP A 229 6.36 -9.58 15.43
C ASP A 229 7.13 -9.63 14.11
N LYS A 230 8.42 -9.96 14.19
CA LYS A 230 9.30 -10.10 13.01
C LYS A 230 8.90 -11.23 12.05
N LYS A 231 7.93 -12.08 12.39
CA LYS A 231 7.50 -13.20 11.52
C LYS A 231 6.67 -12.72 10.34
N ASP A 232 5.80 -11.76 10.59
CA ASP A 232 4.87 -11.19 9.62
C ASP A 232 5.07 -9.69 9.44
N GLU A 233 5.74 -8.99 10.37
CA GLU A 233 5.96 -7.56 10.31
C GLU A 233 7.39 -7.12 9.89
N ILE A 234 7.46 -5.97 9.22
CA ILE A 234 8.67 -5.14 9.10
C ILE A 234 8.41 -3.78 9.71
N CYS A 235 9.43 -3.15 10.31
CA CYS A 235 9.35 -1.73 10.61
C CYS A 235 10.24 -0.86 9.72
N ALA A 236 9.71 0.30 9.33
CA ALA A 236 10.47 1.35 8.65
C ALA A 236 10.18 2.73 9.27
N THR A 237 11.18 3.59 9.30
CA THR A 237 11.04 4.96 9.83
C THR A 237 12.02 5.92 9.17
N ASN A 238 11.70 7.21 9.15
CA ASN A 238 12.62 8.26 8.78
C ASN A 238 13.25 8.82 10.06
N THR A 239 14.54 8.54 10.31
CA THR A 239 15.24 8.82 11.57
C THR A 239 15.36 10.31 11.94
N HIS A 240 14.91 11.24 11.08
CA HIS A 240 15.12 12.68 11.28
C HIS A 240 13.84 13.56 11.20
N ASP A 241 12.73 13.15 10.56
CA ASP A 241 11.80 14.15 10.00
C ASP A 241 10.27 13.96 10.22
N ASN A 242 9.81 13.15 11.19
CA ASN A 242 8.36 12.99 11.44
C ASN A 242 7.54 12.63 10.16
N VAL A 243 8.15 11.92 9.21
CA VAL A 243 7.50 11.35 8.03
C VAL A 243 7.06 9.94 8.40
N ASP A 244 5.75 9.70 8.36
CA ASP A 244 5.13 8.65 9.15
C ASP A 244 3.79 8.22 8.56
N SER A 245 3.47 6.92 8.66
CA SER A 245 2.16 6.36 8.34
C SER A 245 1.14 6.47 9.47
N ARG A 246 1.59 6.67 10.74
CA ARG A 246 0.90 7.08 11.98
C ARG A 246 1.65 6.48 13.20
N GLY A 247 2.32 7.29 14.02
CA GLY A 247 2.96 6.86 15.29
C GLY A 247 4.50 6.73 15.32
N GLY A 248 5.24 7.25 14.35
CA GLY A 248 6.72 7.23 14.31
C GLY A 248 7.34 5.97 13.69
N PHE A 249 6.52 4.97 13.37
CA PHE A 249 6.92 3.72 12.74
C PHE A 249 5.88 3.30 11.70
N VAL A 250 6.39 2.74 10.61
CA VAL A 250 5.59 2.00 9.64
C VAL A 250 5.68 0.52 10.04
N LEU A 251 4.63 -0.04 10.63
CA LEU A 251 4.48 -1.49 10.83
C LEU A 251 3.91 -2.15 9.58
N LEU A 252 4.45 -3.30 9.19
CA LEU A 252 4.24 -3.92 7.88
C LEU A 252 3.87 -5.41 8.01
N GLY A 253 2.65 -5.70 8.46
CA GLY A 253 2.08 -7.06 8.61
C GLY A 253 1.11 -7.48 7.51
#